data_AF-A0A964TAZ3-F1
#
_entry.id   AF-A0A964TAZ3-F1
#
_cell.length_a   1.000
_cell.length_b   1.000
_cell.length_c   1.000
_cell.angle_alpha   90.00
_cell.angle_beta   90.00
_cell.angle_gamma   90.00
#
_symmetry.space_group_name_H-M   'P 1'
#
loop_
_entity.id
_entity.type
_entity.pdbx_description
1 polymer ?
#
loop_
_entity_poly.entity_id
_entity_poly.type
_entity_poly.pdbx_seq_one_letter_code
_entity_poly.pdbx_strand_id
1 'polypeptide(L)'
;MENISIVIKIFIFISIINVWFVRFNKSTSWRGGDASDMKDEFKKYGLSETMLYIVGGLKVLSALALLISIWIPSLTVPAASLMAILMAGAVSMHVKINDHLRSSIPAFSFLVLSIVLIAFNQGWL
;
A
#
# COMPACT_ATOMS: atom_id res chain seq x y z
N MET A 1 -17.14 3.65 15.14
CA MET A 1 -15.68 3.58 15.02
C MET A 1 -15.23 2.20 14.56
N GLU A 2 -15.64 1.13 15.25
CA GLU A 2 -15.28 -0.25 14.91
C GLU A 2 -15.67 -0.65 13.47
N ASN A 3 -16.91 -0.38 13.04
CA ASN A 3 -17.36 -0.64 11.67
C ASN A 3 -16.51 0.09 10.61
N ILE A 4 -16.06 1.31 10.90
CA ILE A 4 -15.23 2.10 9.98
C ILE A 4 -13.84 1.46 9.85
N SER A 5 -13.23 1.06 10.97
CA SER A 5 -11.94 0.36 10.98
C SER A 5 -11.99 -0.95 10.18
N ILE A 6 -13.07 -1.73 10.33
CA ILE A 6 -13.29 -2.97 9.56
C ILE A 6 -13.38 -2.68 8.05
N VAL A 7 -14.17 -1.67 7.66
CA VAL A 7 -14.30 -1.29 6.23
C VAL A 7 -12.95 -0.87 5.66
N ILE A 8 -12.15 -0.08 6.38
CA ILE A 8 -10.81 0.34 5.93
C ILE A 8 -9.89 -0.88 5.76
N LYS A 9 -9.85 -1.81 6.72
CA LYS A 9 -9.04 -3.04 6.65
C LYS A 9 -9.38 -3.87 5.40
N ILE A 10 -10.67 -4.08 5.16
CA ILE A 10 -11.17 -4.83 3.99
C ILE A 10 -10.82 -4.09 2.68
N PHE A 11 -11.01 -2.77 2.65
CA PHE A 11 -10.71 -1.96 1.47
C PHE A 11 -9.21 -2.00 1.10
N ILE A 12 -8.32 -1.84 2.09
CA ILE A 12 -6.87 -1.97 1.89
C ILE A 12 -6.54 -3.37 1.37
N PHE A 13 -7.10 -4.42 1.98
CA PHE A 13 -6.86 -5.79 1.57
C PHE A 13 -7.21 -6.05 0.11
N ILE A 14 -8.47 -5.77 -0.27
CA ILE A 14 -8.95 -5.99 -1.64
C ILE A 14 -8.12 -5.19 -2.64
N SER A 15 -7.80 -3.94 -2.31
CA SER A 15 -7.06 -3.07 -3.23
C SER A 15 -5.61 -3.53 -3.44
N ILE A 16 -4.91 -3.92 -2.38
CA ILE A 16 -3.53 -4.42 -2.49
C ILE A 16 -3.50 -5.73 -3.29
N ILE A 17 -4.43 -6.66 -3.02
CA ILE A 17 -4.53 -7.90 -3.80
C ILE A 17 -4.82 -7.60 -5.28
N ASN A 18 -5.75 -6.70 -5.58
CA ASN A 18 -6.04 -6.30 -6.96
C ASN A 18 -4.80 -5.72 -7.67
N VAL A 19 -4.03 -4.86 -7.00
CA VAL A 19 -2.82 -4.25 -7.58
C VAL A 19 -1.73 -5.29 -7.85
N TRP A 20 -1.47 -6.19 -6.90
CA TRP A 20 -0.34 -7.13 -6.97
C TRP A 20 -0.64 -8.45 -7.69
N PHE A 21 -1.90 -8.86 -7.83
CA PHE A 21 -2.26 -10.09 -8.52
C PHE A 21 -2.99 -9.86 -9.85
N VAL A 22 -3.86 -8.85 -9.96
CA VAL A 22 -4.70 -8.64 -11.16
C VAL A 22 -4.09 -7.60 -12.10
N ARG A 23 -3.57 -6.51 -11.54
CA ARG A 23 -3.04 -5.37 -12.31
C ARG A 23 -1.53 -5.39 -12.47
N PHE A 24 -0.83 -6.37 -11.92
CA PHE A 24 0.63 -6.43 -11.89
C PHE A 24 1.27 -6.22 -13.26
N ASN A 25 0.77 -6.94 -14.29
CA ASN A 25 1.23 -6.83 -15.69
C ASN A 25 0.35 -5.91 -16.55
N LYS A 26 -0.38 -4.96 -15.95
CA LYS A 26 -1.27 -4.05 -16.67
C LYS A 26 -0.81 -2.60 -16.56
N SER A 27 -0.88 -1.91 -17.70
CA SER A 27 -0.74 -0.46 -17.74
C SER A 27 -1.96 0.18 -17.10
N THR A 28 -1.72 1.16 -16.24
CA THR A 28 -2.78 1.93 -15.60
C THR A 28 -2.32 3.36 -15.38
N SER A 29 -3.25 4.31 -15.31
CA SER A 29 -2.97 5.73 -15.00
C SER A 29 -2.36 5.98 -13.62
N TRP A 30 -2.16 4.92 -12.84
CA TRP A 30 -1.58 4.94 -11.50
C TRP A 30 -0.11 4.52 -11.49
N ARG A 31 0.43 4.06 -12.63
CA ARG A 31 1.81 3.57 -12.76
C ARG A 31 2.79 4.73 -12.77
N GLY A 32 3.93 4.53 -12.09
CA GLY A 32 4.96 5.55 -12.04
C GLY A 32 5.70 5.78 -13.35
N GLY A 33 5.90 7.04 -13.73
CA GLY A 33 6.79 7.44 -14.82
C GLY A 33 6.43 6.84 -16.19
N ASP A 34 5.16 6.77 -16.55
CA ASP A 34 4.64 6.14 -17.79
C ASP A 34 4.94 4.64 -17.90
N ALA A 35 5.09 3.93 -16.78
CA ALA A 35 5.38 2.49 -16.80
C ALA A 35 4.24 1.65 -17.38
N SER A 36 4.60 0.64 -18.18
CA SER A 36 3.63 -0.31 -18.76
C SER A 36 3.12 -1.34 -17.75
N ASP A 37 3.91 -1.65 -16.73
CA ASP A 37 3.60 -2.63 -15.68
C ASP A 37 4.40 -2.36 -14.40
N MET A 38 4.23 -3.20 -13.39
CA MET A 38 4.91 -3.05 -12.09
C MET A 38 6.44 -3.21 -12.20
N LYS A 39 6.94 -4.07 -13.10
CA LYS A 39 8.39 -4.29 -13.25
C LYS A 39 9.05 -3.07 -13.87
N ASP A 40 8.45 -2.53 -14.93
CA ASP A 40 8.93 -1.29 -15.56
C ASP A 40 8.88 -0.11 -14.59
N GLU A 41 7.83 -0.03 -13.76
CA GLU A 41 7.71 0.99 -12.70
C GLU A 41 8.89 0.95 -11.71
N PHE A 42 9.25 -0.24 -11.20
CA PHE A 42 10.40 -0.38 -10.31
C PHE A 42 11.73 -0.07 -11.01
N LYS A 43 11.86 -0.45 -12.29
CA LYS A 43 13.04 -0.10 -13.10
C LYS A 43 13.19 1.41 -13.23
N LYS A 44 12.10 2.15 -13.44
CA LYS A 44 12.10 3.62 -13.51
C LYS A 44 12.43 4.27 -12.17
N TYR A 45 12.05 3.66 -11.05
CA TYR A 45 12.51 4.08 -9.72
C TYR A 45 14.02 3.84 -9.47
N GLY A 46 14.68 3.08 -10.36
CA GLY A 46 16.06 2.64 -10.22
C GLY A 46 16.22 1.49 -9.22
N LEU A 47 15.18 0.67 -9.05
CA LEU A 47 15.15 -0.48 -8.14
C LEU A 47 15.22 -1.80 -8.91
N SER A 48 15.79 -2.84 -8.28
CA SER A 48 15.91 -4.17 -8.86
C SER A 48 14.59 -4.96 -8.79
N GLU A 49 14.46 -6.00 -9.63
CA GLU A 49 13.32 -6.93 -9.56
C GLU A 49 13.24 -7.64 -8.20
N THR A 50 14.36 -7.90 -7.54
CA THR A 50 14.37 -8.46 -6.17
C THR A 50 13.65 -7.53 -5.20
N MET A 51 13.92 -6.22 -5.26
CA MET A 51 13.25 -5.23 -4.41
C MET A 51 11.76 -5.15 -4.73
N LEU A 52 11.37 -5.30 -5.99
CA LEU A 52 9.96 -5.39 -6.39
C LEU A 52 9.25 -6.53 -5.67
N TYR A 53 9.81 -7.74 -5.66
CA TYR A 53 9.14 -8.88 -5.03
C TYR A 53 9.15 -8.79 -3.50
N ILE A 54 10.21 -8.23 -2.90
CA ILE A 54 10.26 -7.96 -1.46
C ILE A 54 9.16 -6.96 -1.08
N VAL A 55 9.11 -5.80 -1.74
CA VAL A 55 8.10 -4.76 -1.44
C VAL A 55 6.69 -5.29 -1.70
N GLY A 56 6.48 -6.03 -2.79
CA GLY A 56 5.21 -6.66 -3.10
C GLY A 56 4.77 -7.68 -2.05
N GLY A 57 5.66 -8.59 -1.70
CA GLY A 57 5.42 -9.59 -0.66
C GLY A 57 5.08 -8.96 0.68
N LEU A 58 5.83 -7.93 1.10
CA LEU A 58 5.55 -7.20 2.35
C LEU A 58 4.21 -6.45 2.31
N LYS A 59 3.84 -5.85 1.17
CA LYS A 59 2.51 -5.21 1.02
C LYS A 59 1.39 -6.23 1.13
N VAL A 60 1.51 -7.37 0.46
CA VAL A 60 0.51 -8.46 0.51
C VAL A 60 0.43 -9.05 1.93
N LEU A 61 1.56 -9.29 2.59
CA LEU A 61 1.61 -9.77 3.97
C LEU A 61 0.95 -8.79 4.94
N SER A 62 1.24 -7.49 4.81
CA SER A 62 0.62 -6.43 5.62
C SER A 62 -0.90 -6.38 5.41
N ALA A 63 -1.34 -6.49 4.16
CA ALA A 63 -2.76 -6.50 3.80
C ALA A 63 -3.49 -7.73 4.39
N LEU A 64 -2.88 -8.92 4.33
CA LEU A 64 -3.41 -10.13 4.95
C LEU A 64 -3.47 -10.00 6.47
N ALA A 65 -2.42 -9.50 7.11
CA ALA A 65 -2.39 -9.27 8.54
C ALA A 65 -3.45 -8.24 8.99
N LEU A 66 -3.69 -7.18 8.19
CA LEU A 66 -4.79 -6.24 8.42
C LEU A 66 -6.16 -6.91 8.34
N LEU A 67 -6.37 -7.82 7.38
CA LEU A 67 -7.62 -8.58 7.30
C LEU A 67 -7.81 -9.50 8.53
N ILE A 68 -6.77 -10.25 8.90
CA ILE A 68 -6.79 -11.14 10.08
C ILE A 68 -7.00 -10.34 11.37
N SER A 69 -6.54 -9.10 11.43
CA SER A 69 -6.71 -8.22 12.59
C SER A 69 -8.15 -7.85 12.93
N ILE A 70 -9.12 -8.22 12.08
CA ILE A 70 -10.54 -8.14 12.42
C ILE A 70 -10.88 -9.10 13.57
N TRP A 71 -10.28 -10.29 13.58
CA TRP A 71 -10.46 -11.29 14.64
C TRP A 71 -9.36 -11.22 15.71
N ILE A 72 -8.18 -10.70 15.36
CA ILE A 72 -7.02 -10.58 16.26
C ILE A 72 -6.57 -9.11 16.32
N PRO A 73 -7.23 -8.26 17.13
CA PRO A 73 -7.02 -6.80 17.11
C PRO A 73 -5.57 -6.35 17.34
N SER A 74 -4.77 -7.11 18.10
CA SER A 74 -3.36 -6.83 18.37
C SER A 74 -2.48 -6.76 17.11
N LEU A 75 -2.93 -7.34 15.98
CA LEU A 75 -2.23 -7.27 14.70
C LEU A 75 -2.46 -5.94 13.97
N THR A 76 -3.46 -5.13 14.35
CA THR A 76 -3.83 -3.91 13.62
C THR A 76 -2.66 -2.94 13.53
N VAL A 77 -2.05 -2.60 14.67
CA VAL A 77 -0.95 -1.61 14.74
C VAL A 77 0.29 -2.07 13.98
N PRO A 78 0.86 -3.28 14.20
CA PRO A 78 2.05 -3.69 13.45
C PRO A 78 1.79 -3.81 11.95
N ALA A 79 0.63 -4.32 11.52
CA ALA A 79 0.30 -4.46 10.11
C ALA A 79 0.06 -3.10 9.42
N ALA A 80 -0.68 -2.19 10.07
CA ALA A 80 -0.89 -0.83 9.59
C ALA A 80 0.42 -0.03 9.54
N SER A 81 1.31 -0.21 10.53
CA SER A 81 2.61 0.46 10.58
C SER A 81 3.51 0.02 9.43
N LEU A 82 3.59 -1.29 9.18
CA LEU A 82 4.35 -1.82 8.05
C LEU A 82 3.77 -1.31 6.71
N MET A 83 2.43 -1.34 6.56
CA MET A 83 1.77 -0.78 5.39
C MET A 83 2.10 0.72 5.21
N ALA A 84 2.02 1.52 6.27
CA ALA A 84 2.33 2.94 6.25
C ALA A 84 3.78 3.20 5.82
N ILE A 85 4.76 2.48 6.36
CA ILE A 85 6.17 2.60 5.98
C ILE A 85 6.37 2.30 4.48
N LEU A 86 5.75 1.22 3.98
CA LEU A 86 5.83 0.84 2.57
C LEU A 86 5.16 1.87 1.65
N MET A 87 4.05 2.47 2.08
CA MET A 87 3.36 3.53 1.33
C MET A 87 4.15 4.83 1.33
N ALA A 88 4.76 5.22 2.46
CA ALA A 88 5.66 6.35 2.52
C ALA A 88 6.86 6.18 1.57
N GLY A 89 7.46 4.98 1.56
CA GLY A 89 8.50 4.63 0.59
C GLY A 89 8.04 4.76 -0.87
N ALA A 90 6.82 4.29 -1.18
CA ALA A 90 6.25 4.41 -2.53
C ALA A 90 6.00 5.87 -2.92
N VAL A 91 5.42 6.69 -2.04
CA VAL A 91 5.25 8.14 -2.27
C VAL A 91 6.60 8.80 -2.55
N SER A 92 7.62 8.51 -1.75
CA SER A 92 8.98 9.02 -1.97
C SER A 92 9.56 8.61 -3.33
N MET A 93 9.28 7.41 -3.83
CA MET A 93 9.72 6.99 -5.17
C MET A 93 9.04 7.76 -6.29
N HIS A 94 7.73 8.03 -6.19
CA HIS A 94 7.04 8.89 -7.15
C HIS A 94 7.60 10.32 -7.14
N VAL A 95 7.90 10.88 -5.96
CA VAL A 95 8.56 12.19 -5.84
C VAL A 95 9.95 12.16 -6.46
N LYS A 96 10.73 11.10 -6.20
CA LYS A 96 12.11 10.94 -6.73
C LYS A 96 12.16 10.99 -8.26
N ILE A 97 11.19 10.40 -8.94
CA ILE A 97 11.13 10.42 -10.42
C ILE A 97 10.35 11.61 -10.99
N ASN A 98 9.95 12.57 -10.14
CA ASN A 98 9.12 13.73 -10.49
C ASN A 98 7.83 13.34 -11.23
N ASP A 99 7.14 12.33 -10.71
CA ASP A 99 5.94 11.79 -11.33
C ASP A 99 4.74 12.73 -11.26
N HIS A 100 3.74 12.46 -12.10
CA HIS A 100 2.45 13.13 -11.99
C HIS A 100 1.79 12.79 -10.64
N LEU A 101 1.24 13.80 -9.96
CA LEU A 101 0.57 13.64 -8.67
C LEU A 101 -0.49 12.53 -8.66
N ARG A 102 -1.14 12.30 -9.81
CA ARG A 102 -2.17 11.26 -9.99
C ARG A 102 -1.63 9.86 -9.68
N SER A 103 -0.39 9.55 -10.06
CA SER A 103 0.22 8.24 -9.83
C SER A 103 0.47 7.96 -8.34
N SER A 104 0.74 9.00 -7.56
CA SER A 104 0.96 8.89 -6.11
C SER A 104 -0.32 8.80 -5.28
N ILE A 105 -1.50 9.10 -5.85
CA ILE A 105 -2.78 9.12 -5.12
C ILE A 105 -3.02 7.79 -4.38
N PRO A 106 -2.91 6.60 -5.01
CA PRO A 106 -3.18 5.34 -4.31
C PRO A 106 -2.23 5.11 -3.13
N ALA A 107 -0.94 5.38 -3.31
CA ALA A 107 0.06 5.22 -2.25
C ALA A 107 -0.22 6.18 -1.08
N PHE A 108 -0.50 7.44 -1.38
CA PHE A 108 -0.84 8.44 -0.36
C PHE A 108 -2.15 8.11 0.37
N SER A 109 -3.18 7.67 -0.34
CA SER A 109 -4.45 7.25 0.27
C SER A 109 -4.25 6.08 1.24
N PHE A 110 -3.48 5.06 0.87
CA PHE A 110 -3.20 3.94 1.78
C PHE A 110 -2.31 4.33 2.96
N LEU A 111 -1.41 5.30 2.80
CA LEU A 111 -0.65 5.88 3.91
C LEU A 111 -1.60 6.52 4.93
N VAL A 112 -2.50 7.40 4.48
CA VAL A 112 -3.47 8.08 5.34
C VAL A 112 -4.39 7.06 6.04
N LEU A 113 -4.95 6.10 5.29
CA LEU A 113 -5.81 5.07 5.87
C LEU A 113 -5.09 4.22 6.93
N SER A 114 -3.81 3.92 6.71
CA SER A 114 -3.01 3.17 7.67
C SER A 114 -2.75 3.99 8.95
N ILE A 115 -2.47 5.28 8.83
CA ILE A 115 -2.32 6.19 9.99
C ILE A 115 -3.64 6.31 10.76
N VAL A 116 -4.77 6.45 10.05
CA VAL A 116 -6.11 6.49 10.66
C VAL A 116 -6.41 5.20 11.44
N LEU A 117 -6.06 4.03 10.89
CA LEU A 117 -6.21 2.76 11.61
C LEU A 117 -5.38 2.71 12.90
N ILE A 118 -4.14 3.22 12.87
CA ILE A 118 -3.28 3.29 14.05
C ILE A 118 -3.89 4.24 15.10
N ALA A 119 -4.35 5.42 14.68
CA ALA A 119 -4.97 6.40 15.56
C ALA A 119 -6.26 5.87 16.22
N PHE A 120 -7.14 5.21 15.46
CA PHE A 120 -8.32 4.54 16.02
C PHE A 120 -7.93 3.46 17.04
N ASN A 121 -6.91 2.65 16.75
CA ASN A 121 -6.51 1.58 17.66
C ASN A 121 -5.86 2.11 18.96
N GLN A 122 -5.30 3.32 18.94
CA GLN A 122 -4.74 3.97 20.14
C GLN A 122 -5.75 4.86 20.88
N GLY A 123 -6.99 4.97 20.38
CA GLY A 123 -8.04 5.79 20.99
C GLY A 123 -7.85 7.30 20.82
N TRP A 124 -7.08 7.73 19.81
CA TRP A 124 -6.89 9.16 19.50
C TRP A 124 -8.08 9.76 18.75
N LEU A 125 -8.87 8.91 18.10
CA LEU A 125 -10.04 9.23 17.31
C LEU A 125 -11.16 8.29 17.75
#